data_AF-A0A9N9EKW4-F1
#
_entry.id   AF-A0A9N9EKW4-F1
#
_cell.length_a   1.000
_cell.length_b   1.000
_cell.length_c   1.000
_cell.angle_alpha   90.00
_cell.angle_beta   90.00
_cell.angle_gamma   90.00
#
_symmetry.space_group_name_H-M   'P 1'
#
loop_
_entity.id
_entity.type
_entity.pdbx_description
1 polymer ?
#
loop_
_entity_poly.entity_id
_entity_poly.type
_entity_poly.pdbx_seq_one_letter_code
_entity_poly.pdbx_strand_id
1 'polypeptide(L)'
;MVECNNEFEELCTRNFITFEKTSSILPWVSVFFRVNREVSLKKLENYQKAINYTYIEVRKMRIDISKKNICVTCEFKNDVEEALKENAQDKRVEKLKKITEKYGYFYASTIYFGGAIVEKKRNIQHSKINKLDMTAEIGSQIKFGNNTEFDLTIKGGIFQNTVSVIVNDPETWDIIEYHSIHSIFSLLENDLQMKVLEALGKRILRANVDEIAYFTNSEYVIHDLASQLDDIPNIKDCQIFTTIMKDQIDEHTFSTYVSYYSSFDKPMIVINRVPSKKRPK
;
A
#
# COMPACT_ATOMS: atom_id res chain seq x y z
N MET A 1 8.40 -13.95 7.81
CA MET A 1 9.24 -12.83 7.35
C MET A 1 8.44 -12.11 6.27
N VAL A 2 8.27 -10.80 6.40
CA VAL A 2 7.56 -9.95 5.44
C VAL A 2 8.57 -8.95 4.87
N GLU A 3 8.72 -8.93 3.55
CA GLU A 3 9.56 -7.97 2.84
C GLU A 3 8.67 -6.78 2.42
N CYS A 4 9.07 -5.57 2.78
CA CYS A 4 8.36 -4.34 2.41
C CYS A 4 9.08 -3.66 1.23
N ASN A 5 8.35 -3.46 0.15
CA ASN A 5 8.84 -2.86 -1.10
C ASN A 5 8.46 -1.38 -1.24
N ASN A 6 7.63 -0.85 -0.32
CA ASN A 6 7.29 0.57 -0.28
C ASN A 6 6.93 1.03 1.17
N GLU A 7 6.89 2.35 1.36
CA GLU A 7 6.62 2.99 2.66
C GLU A 7 5.23 2.69 3.20
N PHE A 8 4.26 2.42 2.33
CA PHE A 8 2.91 2.04 2.76
C PHE A 8 2.89 0.63 3.33
N GLU A 9 3.55 -0.32 2.68
CA GLU A 9 3.77 -1.67 3.22
C GLU A 9 4.51 -1.60 4.55
N GLU A 10 5.57 -0.81 4.65
CA GLU A 10 6.31 -0.61 5.90
C GLU A 10 5.41 -0.04 7.01
N LEU A 11 4.59 0.97 6.70
CA LEU A 11 3.64 1.56 7.65
C LEU A 11 2.59 0.57 8.11
N CYS A 12 2.00 -0.22 7.20
CA CYS A 12 1.00 -1.22 7.55
C CYS A 12 1.61 -2.34 8.39
N THR A 13 2.77 -2.82 7.97
CA THR A 13 3.55 -3.90 8.61
C THR A 13 4.00 -3.48 10.01
N ARG A 14 4.46 -2.23 10.20
CA ARG A 14 4.79 -1.66 11.52
C ARG A 14 3.56 -1.49 12.43
N ASN A 15 2.41 -1.17 11.85
CA ASN A 15 1.16 -0.98 12.59
C ASN A 15 0.30 -2.24 12.69
N PHE A 16 0.81 -3.39 12.24
CA PHE A 16 0.11 -4.68 12.25
C PHE A 16 -1.25 -4.63 11.56
N ILE A 17 -1.32 -3.89 10.45
CA ILE A 17 -2.50 -3.79 9.62
C ILE A 17 -2.38 -4.87 8.55
N THR A 18 -3.25 -5.86 8.60
CA THR A 18 -3.29 -6.95 7.62
C THR A 18 -4.51 -6.80 6.73
N PHE A 19 -4.29 -6.90 5.41
CA PHE A 19 -5.33 -6.79 4.42
C PHE A 19 -5.71 -8.19 3.94
N GLU A 20 -6.86 -8.69 4.40
CA GLU A 20 -7.38 -10.02 4.04
C GLU A 20 -7.73 -10.11 2.54
N LYS A 21 -7.99 -8.96 1.92
CA LYS A 21 -8.14 -8.75 0.47
C LYS A 21 -7.55 -7.40 0.11
N THR A 22 -6.55 -7.39 -0.76
CA THR A 22 -5.91 -6.21 -1.37
C THR A 22 -6.88 -5.23 -2.01
N SER A 23 -8.13 -5.64 -2.25
CA SER A 23 -9.07 -5.01 -3.15
C SER A 23 -9.88 -3.81 -2.60
N SER A 24 -10.22 -3.77 -1.31
CA SER A 24 -11.21 -2.79 -0.80
C SER A 24 -10.63 -1.45 -0.35
N ILE A 25 -9.30 -1.34 -0.23
CA ILE A 25 -8.64 -0.22 0.48
C ILE A 25 -7.64 0.52 -0.42
N LEU A 26 -7.07 -0.14 -1.43
CA LEU A 26 -6.21 0.50 -2.44
C LEU A 26 -6.78 1.80 -3.01
N PRO A 27 -8.09 1.89 -3.35
CA PRO A 27 -8.67 3.15 -3.81
C PRO A 27 -8.62 4.28 -2.78
N TRP A 28 -8.68 3.96 -1.48
CA TRP A 28 -8.69 4.92 -0.39
C TRP A 28 -7.27 5.31 0.05
N VAL A 29 -6.36 4.34 0.06
CA VAL A 29 -4.94 4.55 0.37
C VAL A 29 -4.32 5.58 -0.60
N SER A 30 -4.61 5.45 -1.89
CA SER A 30 -4.11 6.39 -2.91
C SER A 30 -4.66 7.82 -2.74
N VAL A 31 -5.90 7.97 -2.23
CA VAL A 31 -6.53 9.28 -1.97
C VAL A 31 -5.85 9.99 -0.81
N PHE A 32 -5.53 9.25 0.26
CA PHE A 32 -5.19 9.84 1.55
C PHE A 32 -3.70 9.88 1.87
N PHE A 33 -2.92 8.91 1.41
CA PHE A 33 -1.47 8.88 1.70
C PHE A 33 -0.64 9.73 0.76
N ARG A 34 -1.28 10.50 -0.15
CA ARG A 34 -0.64 11.51 -1.01
C ARG A 34 0.71 11.02 -1.51
N VAL A 35 0.72 9.86 -2.17
CA VAL A 35 1.88 9.25 -2.83
C VAL A 35 2.32 10.23 -3.92
N ASN A 36 3.12 11.21 -3.52
CA ASN A 36 3.50 12.34 -4.32
C ASN A 36 4.40 11.82 -5.44
N ARG A 37 3.94 11.91 -6.70
CA ARG A 37 4.57 11.27 -7.87
C ARG A 37 6.07 11.58 -7.98
N GLU A 38 6.49 12.78 -7.58
CA GLU A 38 7.90 13.21 -7.56
C GLU A 38 8.72 12.62 -6.39
N VAL A 39 8.07 12.36 -5.25
CA VAL A 39 8.67 11.69 -4.09
C VAL A 39 8.73 10.19 -4.33
N SER A 40 7.73 9.61 -5.00
CA SER A 40 7.67 8.18 -5.33
C SER A 40 8.73 7.76 -6.35
N LEU A 41 8.98 8.57 -7.39
CA LEU A 41 10.03 8.26 -8.37
C LEU A 41 11.44 8.39 -7.77
N LYS A 42 11.70 9.44 -6.97
CA LYS A 42 12.98 9.57 -6.23
C LYS A 42 13.14 8.58 -5.07
N LYS A 43 12.03 8.11 -4.49
CA LYS A 43 12.03 7.06 -3.47
C LYS A 43 12.23 5.70 -4.10
N LEU A 44 11.65 5.36 -5.26
CA LEU A 44 11.82 4.05 -5.90
C LEU A 44 13.29 3.72 -6.23
N GLU A 45 14.08 4.70 -6.69
CA GLU A 45 15.53 4.52 -6.89
C GLU A 45 16.31 4.33 -5.58
N ASN A 46 15.78 4.79 -4.44
CA ASN A 46 16.40 4.66 -3.10
C ASN A 46 15.73 3.60 -2.20
N TYR A 47 14.59 3.04 -2.60
CA TYR A 47 13.81 2.05 -1.84
C TYR A 47 14.32 0.62 -2.10
N GLN A 48 15.48 0.47 -2.75
CA GLN A 48 16.26 -0.78 -2.78
C GLN A 48 16.88 -1.16 -1.42
N LYS A 49 16.34 -0.68 -0.31
CA LYS A 49 16.68 -1.17 1.03
C LYS A 49 15.62 -2.19 1.42
N ALA A 50 15.88 -3.47 1.17
CA ALA A 50 15.02 -4.54 1.65
C ALA A 50 14.91 -4.43 3.19
N ILE A 51 13.73 -4.00 3.65
CA ILE A 51 13.38 -3.99 5.07
C ILE A 51 12.60 -5.27 5.32
N ASN A 52 13.19 -6.15 6.13
CA ASN A 52 12.58 -7.40 6.51
C ASN A 52 12.00 -7.30 7.91
N TYR A 53 10.74 -7.70 8.05
CA TYR A 53 10.09 -7.81 9.33
C TYR A 53 9.89 -9.28 9.72
N THR A 54 10.26 -9.63 10.95
CA THR A 54 9.96 -10.91 11.58
C THR A 54 9.00 -10.68 12.73
N TYR A 55 7.99 -11.55 12.82
CA TYR A 55 6.91 -11.46 13.80
C TYR A 55 6.88 -12.73 14.64
N ILE A 56 6.80 -12.55 15.95
CA ILE A 56 6.36 -13.58 16.87
C ILE A 56 5.10 -13.03 17.53
N GLU A 57 3.94 -13.56 17.17
CA GLU A 57 2.65 -13.16 17.73
C GLU A 57 2.05 -14.28 18.57
N VAL A 58 1.36 -13.90 19.64
CA VAL A 58 0.55 -14.80 20.44
C VAL A 58 -0.83 -14.16 20.59
N ARG A 59 -1.74 -14.58 19.72
CA ARG A 59 -3.14 -14.16 19.74
C ARG A 59 -3.85 -14.80 20.94
N LYS A 60 -4.56 -13.98 21.70
CA LYS A 60 -5.30 -14.40 22.90
C LYS A 60 -6.79 -14.14 22.78
N MET A 61 -7.16 -13.03 22.17
CA MET A 61 -8.54 -12.65 21.97
C MET A 61 -8.75 -12.06 20.58
N ARG A 62 -9.93 -12.31 20.03
CA ARG A 62 -10.42 -11.76 18.77
C ARG A 62 -11.72 -11.03 19.05
N ILE A 63 -11.82 -9.78 18.61
CA ILE A 63 -13.06 -9.00 18.63
C ILE A 63 -13.51 -8.79 17.19
N ASP A 64 -14.73 -9.21 16.88
CA ASP A 64 -15.38 -8.93 15.60
C ASP A 64 -16.48 -7.87 15.78
N ILE A 65 -16.31 -6.74 15.11
CA ILE A 65 -17.21 -5.60 15.14
C ILE A 65 -18.05 -5.62 13.85
N SER A 66 -19.30 -6.05 13.99
CA SER A 66 -20.25 -6.01 12.87
C SER A 66 -20.59 -4.56 12.50
N LYS A 67 -20.62 -4.23 11.20
CA LYS A 67 -21.04 -2.90 10.71
C LYS A 67 -22.37 -2.44 11.31
N LYS A 68 -23.32 -3.36 11.52
CA LYS A 68 -24.64 -3.04 12.11
C LYS A 68 -24.57 -2.55 13.57
N ASN A 69 -23.47 -2.83 14.26
CA ASN A 69 -23.24 -2.41 15.65
C ASN A 69 -22.47 -1.09 15.73
N ILE A 70 -22.08 -0.50 14.59
CA ILE A 70 -21.37 0.78 14.54
C ILE A 70 -22.39 1.87 14.21
N CYS A 71 -22.59 2.80 15.14
CA CYS A 71 -23.45 3.95 14.94
C CYS A 71 -22.61 5.15 14.47
N VAL A 72 -22.91 5.66 13.28
CA VAL A 72 -22.29 6.88 12.76
C VAL A 72 -22.80 8.09 13.53
N THR A 73 -21.90 8.97 13.95
CA THR A 73 -22.28 10.22 14.64
C THR A 73 -22.91 11.21 13.67
N CYS A 74 -23.84 12.03 14.16
CA CYS A 74 -24.42 13.11 13.36
C CYS A 74 -23.35 14.10 12.88
N GLU A 75 -22.32 14.35 13.70
CA GLU A 75 -21.19 15.21 13.35
C GLU A 75 -20.45 14.69 12.12
N PHE A 76 -20.09 13.40 12.10
CA PHE A 76 -19.42 12.80 10.95
C PHE A 76 -20.29 12.86 9.69
N LYS A 77 -21.58 12.51 9.81
CA LYS A 77 -22.51 12.54 8.68
C LYS A 77 -22.65 13.95 8.11
N ASN A 78 -22.81 14.96 8.97
CA ASN A 78 -22.94 16.36 8.58
C ASN A 78 -21.66 16.88 7.91
N ASP A 79 -20.48 16.56 8.46
CA ASP A 79 -19.20 16.94 7.85
C ASP A 79 -19.09 16.39 6.42
N VAL A 80 -19.50 15.13 6.20
CA VAL A 80 -19.52 14.50 4.86
C VAL A 80 -20.51 15.19 3.93
N GLU A 81 -21.74 15.41 4.38
CA GLU A 81 -22.76 16.08 3.56
C GLU A 81 -22.34 17.50 3.19
N GLU A 82 -21.73 18.24 4.11
CA GLU A 82 -21.20 19.58 3.85
C GLU A 82 -20.03 19.56 2.86
N ALA A 83 -19.12 18.59 2.99
CA ALA A 83 -18.04 18.40 2.03
C ALA A 83 -18.57 18.17 0.61
N LEU A 84 -19.64 17.37 0.48
CA LEU A 84 -20.24 17.03 -0.81
C LEU A 84 -21.03 18.17 -1.47
N LYS A 85 -21.46 19.19 -0.71
CA LYS A 85 -22.09 20.41 -1.26
C LYS A 85 -21.13 21.28 -2.08
N GLU A 86 -19.82 21.01 -2.00
CA GLU A 86 -18.82 21.74 -2.76
C GLU A 86 -18.95 21.47 -4.27
N ASN A 87 -18.94 22.55 -5.08
CA ASN A 87 -19.15 22.46 -6.51
C ASN A 87 -17.90 21.98 -7.25
N ALA A 88 -16.73 22.48 -6.86
CA ALA A 88 -15.47 22.13 -7.49
C ALA A 88 -14.97 20.77 -6.99
N GLN A 89 -14.68 19.85 -7.91
CA GLN A 89 -14.32 18.47 -7.56
C GLN A 89 -13.06 18.38 -6.70
N ASP A 90 -12.03 19.17 -7.03
CA ASP A 90 -10.77 19.27 -6.29
C ASP A 90 -11.00 19.72 -4.83
N LYS A 91 -11.81 20.77 -4.64
CA LYS A 91 -12.17 21.26 -3.31
C LYS A 91 -13.02 20.25 -2.52
N ARG A 92 -13.93 19.55 -3.20
CA ARG A 92 -14.74 18.48 -2.60
C ARG A 92 -13.84 17.36 -2.07
N VAL A 93 -12.86 16.94 -2.87
CA VAL A 93 -11.87 15.94 -2.48
C VAL A 93 -11.01 16.43 -1.32
N GLU A 94 -10.58 17.69 -1.32
CA GLU A 94 -9.82 18.28 -0.20
C GLU A 94 -10.62 18.27 1.11
N LYS A 95 -11.90 18.63 1.06
CA LYS A 95 -12.78 18.58 2.24
C LYS A 95 -12.94 17.15 2.76
N LEU A 96 -13.16 16.17 1.89
CA LEU A 96 -13.23 14.75 2.27
C LEU A 96 -11.91 14.26 2.93
N LYS A 97 -10.75 14.78 2.51
CA LYS A 97 -9.46 14.49 3.18
C LYS A 97 -9.39 15.03 4.59
N LYS A 98 -9.83 16.27 4.82
CA LYS A 98 -9.88 16.87 6.16
C LYS A 98 -10.77 16.05 7.11
N ILE A 99 -11.85 15.47 6.60
CA ILE A 99 -12.69 14.54 7.37
C ILE A 99 -11.89 13.31 7.79
N THR A 100 -11.15 12.68 6.87
CA THR A 100 -10.33 11.51 7.25
C THR A 100 -9.16 11.84 8.17
N GLU A 101 -8.61 13.05 8.10
CA GLU A 101 -7.59 13.53 9.05
C GLU A 101 -8.19 13.69 10.46
N LYS A 102 -9.47 14.08 10.55
CA LYS A 102 -10.20 14.27 11.82
C LYS A 102 -10.67 12.95 12.44
N TYR A 103 -11.28 12.06 11.66
CA TYR A 103 -11.96 10.85 12.16
C TYR A 103 -11.16 9.56 11.95
N GLY A 104 -10.01 9.64 11.28
CA GLY A 104 -9.25 8.49 10.82
C GLY A 104 -9.65 8.06 9.40
N TYR A 105 -8.76 7.31 8.76
CA TYR A 105 -8.93 6.86 7.38
C TYR A 105 -9.76 5.59 7.27
N PHE A 106 -9.62 4.71 8.26
CA PHE A 106 -10.17 3.36 8.25
C PHE A 106 -10.64 2.93 9.64
N TYR A 107 -11.47 1.88 9.66
CA TYR A 107 -11.73 1.10 10.86
C TYR A 107 -11.46 -0.38 10.59
N ALA A 108 -11.06 -1.11 11.63
CA ALA A 108 -10.93 -2.55 11.59
C ALA A 108 -12.25 -3.19 12.04
N SER A 109 -12.74 -4.16 11.27
CA SER A 109 -13.90 -4.96 11.69
C SER A 109 -13.48 -6.19 12.49
N THR A 110 -12.21 -6.57 12.46
CA THR A 110 -11.65 -7.63 13.30
C THR A 110 -10.37 -7.12 13.97
N ILE A 111 -10.26 -7.30 15.29
CA ILE A 111 -9.11 -6.85 16.08
C ILE A 111 -8.60 -8.02 16.92
N TYR A 112 -7.29 -8.28 16.88
CA TYR A 112 -6.66 -9.29 17.73
C TYR A 112 -5.88 -8.64 18.87
N PHE A 113 -6.07 -9.20 20.06
CA PHE A 113 -5.37 -8.81 21.28
C PHE A 113 -4.44 -9.94 21.74
N GLY A 114 -3.32 -9.55 22.35
CA GLY A 114 -2.37 -10.50 22.92
C GLY A 114 -0.99 -9.86 23.12
N GLY A 115 0.05 -10.62 22.81
CA GLY A 115 1.43 -10.13 22.80
C GLY A 115 2.11 -10.37 21.45
N ALA A 116 2.95 -9.44 21.03
CA ALA A 116 3.71 -9.51 19.79
C ALA A 116 5.11 -8.92 19.95
N ILE A 117 6.07 -9.59 19.32
CA ILE A 117 7.45 -9.13 19.16
C ILE A 117 7.70 -8.94 17.66
N VAL A 118 8.13 -7.74 17.30
CA VAL A 118 8.46 -7.36 15.92
C VAL A 118 9.92 -7.03 15.84
N GLU A 119 10.62 -7.77 15.01
CA GLU A 119 11.98 -7.49 14.65
C GLU A 119 11.99 -6.89 13.25
N LYS A 120 12.45 -5.64 13.14
CA LYS A 120 12.74 -4.99 11.87
C LYS A 120 14.22 -5.10 11.60
N LYS A 121 14.57 -5.63 10.43
CA LYS A 121 15.94 -5.73 9.94
C LYS A 121 16.09 -4.88 8.68
N ARG A 122 16.94 -3.86 8.75
CA ARG A 122 17.33 -3.04 7.60
C ARG A 122 18.69 -3.46 7.08
N ASN A 123 18.78 -3.87 5.82
CA ASN A 123 20.07 -4.07 5.16
C ASN A 123 20.61 -2.72 4.65
N ILE A 124 21.68 -2.23 5.27
CA ILE A 124 22.36 -0.97 4.88
C ILE A 124 23.59 -1.34 4.07
N GLN A 125 23.49 -1.42 2.75
CA GLN A 125 24.69 -1.37 1.92
C GLN A 125 25.23 0.07 1.97
N HIS A 126 26.45 0.20 2.52
CA HIS A 126 27.28 1.42 2.66
C HIS A 126 26.92 2.46 3.72
N SER A 127 27.53 2.34 4.92
CA SER A 127 28.18 3.48 5.61
C SER A 127 29.04 3.01 6.79
N LYS A 128 30.34 3.34 6.77
CA LYS A 128 31.30 3.13 7.87
C LYS A 128 30.95 4.03 9.05
N ILE A 129 30.49 3.50 10.19
CA ILE A 129 30.63 4.16 11.50
C ILE A 129 30.85 3.11 12.60
N ASN A 130 31.92 3.30 13.38
CA ASN A 130 32.30 2.52 14.56
C ASN A 130 31.67 3.08 15.84
N LYS A 131 31.62 2.20 16.86
CA LYS A 131 31.31 2.36 18.29
C LYS A 131 29.87 2.10 18.76
N LEU A 132 29.85 1.32 19.84
CA LEU A 132 28.79 0.63 20.57
C LEU A 132 28.55 1.39 21.88
N ASP A 133 27.29 1.72 22.18
CA ASP A 133 26.83 1.99 23.55
C ASP A 133 25.42 1.42 23.71
N MET A 134 25.23 0.58 24.72
CA MET A 134 23.99 -0.10 25.06
C MET A 134 23.30 0.63 26.22
N THR A 135 22.15 1.25 25.96
CA THR A 135 21.15 1.56 26.98
C THR A 135 19.77 1.27 26.41
N ALA A 136 19.07 0.31 27.02
CA ALA A 136 17.75 -0.13 26.61
C ALA A 136 16.68 0.83 27.13
N GLU A 137 16.02 1.53 26.21
CA GLU A 137 14.74 2.20 26.43
C GLU A 137 13.75 1.76 25.35
N ILE A 138 12.47 1.83 25.68
CA ILE A 138 11.34 1.52 24.79
C ILE A 138 11.50 2.33 23.49
N GLY A 139 11.77 1.64 22.38
CA GLY A 139 12.08 2.25 21.07
C GLY A 139 13.57 2.34 20.69
N SER A 140 14.48 1.64 21.39
CA SER A 140 15.91 1.70 21.12
C SER A 140 16.32 1.01 19.80
N GLN A 141 17.02 1.75 18.94
CA GLN A 141 17.78 1.23 17.79
C GLN A 141 19.00 0.45 18.30
N ILE A 142 19.11 -0.83 17.96
CA ILE A 142 20.29 -1.63 18.29
C ILE A 142 21.15 -1.77 17.04
N LYS A 143 22.28 -1.05 17.01
CA LYS A 143 23.27 -1.14 15.93
C LYS A 143 24.29 -2.23 16.26
N PHE A 144 24.17 -3.39 15.61
CA PHE A 144 25.23 -4.40 15.62
C PHE A 144 26.26 -4.08 14.54
N GLY A 145 27.54 -4.37 14.83
CA GLY A 145 28.72 -3.97 14.06
C GLY A 145 28.89 -4.56 12.65
N ASN A 146 27.82 -4.95 11.98
CA ASN A 146 27.79 -5.27 10.55
C ASN A 146 26.57 -4.56 9.97
N ASN A 147 26.73 -3.80 8.87
CA ASN A 147 25.80 -3.18 7.89
C ASN A 147 24.27 -3.45 7.98
N THR A 148 23.71 -3.65 9.16
CA THR A 148 22.37 -4.11 9.45
C THR A 148 21.90 -3.45 10.72
N GLU A 149 20.81 -2.70 10.62
CA GLU A 149 20.17 -2.04 11.74
C GLU A 149 18.97 -2.87 12.17
N PHE A 150 18.87 -3.11 13.48
CA PHE A 150 17.78 -3.89 14.08
C PHE A 150 16.94 -3.00 14.98
N ASP A 151 15.63 -2.96 14.72
CA ASP A 151 14.66 -2.33 15.61
C ASP A 151 13.74 -3.42 16.17
N LEU A 152 13.63 -3.48 17.51
CA LEU A 152 12.73 -4.40 18.19
C LEU A 152 11.54 -3.62 18.76
N THR A 153 10.32 -4.03 18.41
CA THR A 153 9.09 -3.50 18.99
C THR A 153 8.35 -4.61 19.72
N ILE A 154 7.93 -4.36 20.95
CA ILE A 154 7.14 -5.30 21.75
C ILE A 154 5.79 -4.63 22.05
N LYS A 155 4.71 -5.38 21.83
CA LYS A 155 3.34 -4.98 22.17
C LYS A 155 2.71 -6.04 23.04
N GLY A 156 2.14 -5.64 24.16
CA GLY A 156 1.54 -6.54 25.14
C GLY A 156 2.52 -7.55 25.77
N GLY A 157 2.19 -8.01 26.97
CA GLY A 157 3.06 -8.82 27.83
C GLY A 157 3.95 -8.01 28.76
N ILE A 158 4.85 -8.70 29.48
CA ILE A 158 5.74 -8.09 30.48
C ILE A 158 7.19 -8.27 30.02
N PHE A 159 7.95 -7.17 30.03
CA PHE A 159 9.39 -7.23 29.80
C PHE A 159 10.11 -7.46 31.14
N GLN A 160 10.65 -8.67 31.34
CA GLN A 160 11.46 -8.98 32.52
C GLN A 160 12.81 -9.55 32.11
N ASN A 161 13.89 -8.92 32.60
CA ASN A 161 15.25 -9.46 32.62
C ASN A 161 15.70 -10.15 31.32
N THR A 162 15.72 -9.40 30.22
CA THR A 162 16.26 -9.82 28.90
C THR A 162 15.45 -10.89 28.14
N VAL A 163 14.34 -11.39 28.70
CA VAL A 163 13.42 -12.31 28.00
C VAL A 163 12.04 -11.66 27.96
N SER A 164 11.54 -11.39 26.76
CA SER A 164 10.14 -11.01 26.58
C SER A 164 9.27 -12.22 26.87
N VAL A 165 8.64 -12.23 28.05
CA VAL A 165 7.62 -13.21 28.36
C VAL A 165 6.28 -12.63 27.90
N ILE A 166 5.70 -13.25 26.87
CA ILE A 166 4.31 -12.96 26.51
C ILE A 166 3.45 -13.66 27.55
N VAL A 167 3.13 -12.92 28.62
CA VAL A 167 2.42 -13.43 29.80
C VAL A 167 0.95 -13.67 29.45
N ASN A 168 0.37 -14.74 30.01
CA ASN A 168 -1.07 -15.04 29.94
C ASN A 168 -1.90 -14.13 30.89
N ASP A 169 -1.58 -12.85 30.98
CA ASP A 169 -2.31 -11.90 31.81
C ASP A 169 -3.11 -10.95 30.90
N PRO A 170 -4.46 -10.99 30.93
CA PRO A 170 -5.31 -10.10 30.14
C PRO A 170 -5.03 -8.61 30.35
N GLU A 171 -4.56 -8.19 31.53
CA GLU A 171 -4.21 -6.79 31.81
C GLU A 171 -3.00 -6.32 31.01
N THR A 172 -2.20 -7.27 30.50
CA THR A 172 -1.01 -7.00 29.70
C THR A 172 -1.27 -7.09 28.20
N TRP A 173 -2.48 -7.44 27.76
CA TRP A 173 -2.76 -7.59 26.32
C TRP A 173 -2.94 -6.24 25.65
N ASP A 174 -2.35 -6.11 24.46
CA ASP A 174 -2.51 -4.95 23.59
C ASP A 174 -3.08 -5.39 22.25
N ILE A 175 -3.50 -4.42 21.41
CA ILE A 175 -3.87 -4.69 20.02
C ILE A 175 -2.61 -5.03 19.24
N ILE A 176 -2.54 -6.29 18.83
CA ILE A 176 -1.41 -6.85 18.08
C ILE A 176 -1.70 -7.01 16.60
N GLU A 177 -2.97 -6.88 16.18
CA GLU A 177 -3.32 -6.90 14.76
C GLU A 177 -4.67 -6.21 14.51
N TYR A 178 -4.70 -5.36 13.49
CA TYR A 178 -5.92 -4.83 12.89
C TYR A 178 -6.20 -5.59 11.60
N HIS A 179 -7.36 -6.24 11.54
CA HIS A 179 -7.75 -7.11 10.44
C HIS A 179 -9.08 -6.67 9.83
N SER A 180 -9.32 -7.10 8.58
CA SER A 180 -10.53 -6.80 7.82
C SER A 180 -10.86 -5.29 7.87
N ILE A 181 -9.94 -4.50 7.33
CA ILE A 181 -9.96 -3.03 7.38
C ILE A 181 -10.93 -2.48 6.32
N HIS A 182 -11.66 -1.42 6.67
CA HIS A 182 -12.61 -0.75 5.78
C HIS A 182 -12.48 0.76 5.86
N SER A 183 -12.79 1.47 4.77
CA SER A 183 -12.90 2.94 4.79
C SER A 183 -13.97 3.38 5.79
N ILE A 184 -13.71 4.46 6.53
CA ILE A 184 -14.72 5.06 7.42
C ILE A 184 -15.99 5.49 6.67
N PHE A 185 -15.88 5.86 5.39
CA PHE A 185 -17.03 6.21 4.55
C PHE A 185 -17.90 4.99 4.21
N SER A 186 -17.40 3.77 4.38
CA SER A 186 -18.22 2.55 4.24
C SER A 186 -19.25 2.39 5.35
N LEU A 187 -19.15 3.17 6.44
CA LEU A 187 -20.14 3.20 7.52
C LEU A 187 -21.37 4.04 7.14
N LEU A 188 -21.28 4.87 6.10
CA LEU A 188 -22.39 5.69 5.62
C LEU A 188 -23.50 4.84 4.98
N GLU A 189 -24.69 5.43 4.90
CA GLU A 189 -25.79 4.89 4.10
C GLU A 189 -25.41 4.85 2.61
N ASN A 190 -25.94 3.87 1.87
CA ASN A 190 -25.55 3.57 0.50
C ASN A 190 -25.53 4.80 -0.42
N ASP A 191 -26.56 5.65 -0.37
CA ASP A 191 -26.66 6.83 -1.23
C ASP A 191 -25.55 7.85 -0.96
N LEU A 192 -25.23 8.08 0.32
CA LEU A 192 -24.19 9.01 0.72
C LEU A 192 -22.81 8.44 0.42
N GLN A 193 -22.63 7.13 0.65
CA GLN A 193 -21.42 6.40 0.27
C GLN A 193 -21.15 6.52 -1.25
N MET A 194 -22.18 6.34 -2.09
CA MET A 194 -22.06 6.47 -3.54
C MET A 194 -21.64 7.89 -3.96
N LYS A 195 -22.23 8.93 -3.35
CA LYS A 195 -21.82 10.32 -3.59
C LYS A 195 -20.37 10.59 -3.21
N VAL A 196 -19.88 9.98 -2.11
CA VAL A 196 -18.46 10.04 -1.74
C VAL A 196 -17.60 9.38 -2.82
N LEU A 197 -17.97 8.19 -3.30
CA LEU A 197 -17.23 7.49 -4.36
C LEU A 197 -17.19 8.30 -5.67
N GLU A 198 -18.31 8.90 -6.06
CA GLU A 198 -18.39 9.78 -7.25
C GLU A 198 -17.55 11.05 -7.10
N ALA A 199 -17.58 11.67 -5.92
CA ALA A 199 -16.76 12.84 -5.59
C ALA A 199 -15.27 12.55 -5.72
N LEU A 200 -14.84 11.38 -5.24
CA LEU A 200 -13.50 10.90 -5.44
C LEU A 200 -13.26 10.59 -6.92
N GLY A 201 -14.21 10.04 -7.66
CA GLY A 201 -14.07 9.79 -9.09
C GLY A 201 -13.01 8.72 -9.40
N LYS A 202 -12.56 8.65 -10.65
CA LYS A 202 -11.58 7.65 -11.10
C LYS A 202 -10.21 7.89 -10.45
N ARG A 203 -9.57 6.81 -9.98
CA ARG A 203 -8.28 6.85 -9.28
C ARG A 203 -7.30 5.86 -9.89
N ILE A 204 -6.03 6.21 -9.82
CA ILE A 204 -4.93 5.34 -10.23
C ILE A 204 -4.77 4.27 -9.15
N LEU A 205 -5.14 3.03 -9.47
CA LEU A 205 -5.00 1.89 -8.57
C LEU A 205 -3.56 1.36 -8.55
N ARG A 206 -2.85 1.46 -9.68
CA ARG A 206 -1.46 1.02 -9.82
C ARG A 206 -0.73 1.85 -10.88
N ALA A 207 0.56 2.05 -10.67
CA ALA A 207 1.47 2.62 -11.65
C ALA A 207 2.83 1.95 -11.52
N ASN A 208 3.29 1.32 -12.60
CA ASN A 208 4.57 0.61 -12.68
C ASN A 208 5.38 1.13 -13.87
N VAL A 209 6.69 0.94 -13.81
CA VAL A 209 7.60 1.09 -14.94
C VAL A 209 8.34 -0.23 -15.08
N ASP A 210 8.14 -0.91 -16.20
CA ASP A 210 8.77 -2.20 -16.48
C ASP A 210 9.77 -2.04 -17.62
N GLU A 211 10.97 -2.58 -17.45
CA GLU A 211 11.95 -2.69 -18.52
C GLU A 211 11.60 -3.87 -19.43
N ILE A 212 11.47 -3.61 -20.73
CA ILE A 212 11.08 -4.61 -21.73
C ILE A 212 12.22 -4.79 -22.72
N ALA A 213 12.80 -5.98 -22.73
CA ALA A 213 13.80 -6.34 -23.72
C ALA A 213 13.14 -6.54 -25.09
N TYR A 214 13.58 -5.79 -26.09
CA TYR A 214 13.14 -5.93 -27.47
C TYR A 214 14.25 -6.53 -28.32
N PHE A 215 13.95 -7.64 -29.00
CA PHE A 215 14.87 -8.28 -29.94
C PHE A 215 14.43 -7.96 -31.37
N THR A 216 15.37 -7.51 -32.21
CA THR A 216 15.15 -6.99 -33.57
C THR A 216 14.44 -7.95 -34.54
N ASN A 217 14.37 -9.24 -34.20
CA ASN A 217 13.73 -10.28 -35.01
C ASN A 217 12.21 -10.42 -34.77
N SER A 218 11.62 -9.68 -33.82
CA SER A 218 10.19 -9.77 -33.50
C SER A 218 9.42 -8.53 -33.99
N GLU A 219 8.32 -8.73 -34.72
CA GLU A 219 7.47 -7.63 -35.18
C GLU A 219 6.69 -6.96 -34.02
N TYR A 220 6.42 -7.73 -32.97
CA TYR A 220 5.75 -7.29 -31.77
C TYR A 220 6.29 -8.00 -30.52
N VAL A 221 6.07 -7.40 -29.36
CA VAL A 221 6.32 -7.98 -28.04
C VAL A 221 5.03 -7.92 -27.24
N ILE A 222 4.70 -9.02 -26.57
CA ILE A 222 3.60 -9.08 -25.61
C ILE A 222 4.21 -9.01 -24.21
N HIS A 223 3.83 -7.98 -23.46
CA HIS A 223 4.15 -7.86 -22.06
C HIS A 223 2.94 -8.28 -21.23
N ASP A 224 3.08 -9.38 -20.50
CA ASP A 224 2.01 -9.89 -19.64
C ASP A 224 1.87 -9.01 -18.40
N LEU A 225 0.68 -8.45 -18.24
CA LEU A 225 0.31 -7.61 -17.10
C LEU A 225 -0.57 -8.39 -16.11
N ALA A 226 -1.05 -9.58 -16.47
CA ALA A 226 -2.09 -10.27 -15.73
C ALA A 226 -1.61 -10.76 -14.36
N SER A 227 -0.44 -11.38 -14.32
CA SER A 227 0.19 -11.85 -13.06
C SER A 227 0.47 -10.70 -12.10
N GLN A 228 0.73 -9.50 -12.62
CA GLN A 228 0.95 -8.34 -11.78
C GLN A 228 -0.37 -7.84 -11.16
N LEU A 229 -1.52 -7.99 -11.82
CA LEU A 229 -2.77 -7.35 -11.45
C LEU A 229 -3.82 -8.28 -10.82
N ASP A 230 -3.46 -9.52 -10.50
CA ASP A 230 -4.37 -10.51 -9.91
C ASP A 230 -4.99 -10.05 -8.56
N ASP A 231 -4.38 -9.06 -7.91
CA ASP A 231 -4.81 -8.46 -6.65
C ASP A 231 -5.87 -7.35 -6.80
N ILE A 232 -6.12 -6.88 -8.04
CA ILE A 232 -7.09 -5.82 -8.33
C ILE A 232 -8.46 -6.43 -8.69
N PRO A 233 -9.51 -6.18 -7.89
CA PRO A 233 -10.84 -6.67 -8.18
C PRO A 233 -11.39 -5.98 -9.44
N ASN A 234 -12.20 -6.67 -10.24
CA ASN A 234 -12.90 -6.06 -11.38
C ASN A 234 -11.98 -5.30 -12.35
N ILE A 235 -10.79 -5.84 -12.65
CA ILE A 235 -9.82 -5.19 -13.54
C ILE A 235 -10.41 -4.80 -14.91
N LYS A 236 -11.41 -5.54 -15.38
CA LYS A 236 -12.19 -5.26 -16.60
C LYS A 236 -12.90 -3.89 -16.59
N ASP A 237 -13.23 -3.36 -15.42
CA ASP A 237 -13.90 -2.06 -15.27
C ASP A 237 -12.87 -0.91 -15.14
N CYS A 238 -11.58 -1.24 -15.09
CA CYS A 238 -10.49 -0.28 -14.97
C CYS A 238 -10.05 0.26 -16.34
N GLN A 239 -9.56 1.48 -16.34
CA GLN A 239 -8.88 2.06 -17.51
C GLN A 239 -7.37 1.89 -17.34
N ILE A 240 -6.73 1.23 -18.29
CA ILE A 240 -5.29 1.01 -18.31
C ILE A 240 -4.67 2.00 -19.29
N PHE A 241 -3.73 2.79 -18.80
CA PHE A 241 -2.96 3.73 -19.61
C PHE A 241 -1.52 3.23 -19.71
N THR A 242 -1.00 3.15 -20.93
CA THR A 242 0.37 2.68 -21.19
C THR A 242 1.14 3.76 -21.92
N THR A 243 2.41 3.93 -21.57
CA THR A 243 3.35 4.73 -22.36
C THR A 243 4.63 3.92 -22.55
N ILE A 244 5.26 4.06 -23.71
CA ILE A 244 6.59 3.51 -23.95
C ILE A 244 7.58 4.65 -23.94
N MET A 245 8.69 4.47 -23.23
CA MET A 245 9.83 5.36 -23.24
C MET A 245 11.03 4.55 -23.74
N LYS A 246 11.83 5.14 -24.63
CA LYS A 246 13.07 4.54 -25.12
C LYS A 246 14.23 5.12 -24.34
N ASP A 247 15.07 4.24 -23.80
CA ASP A 247 16.27 4.63 -23.05
C ASP A 247 17.41 5.07 -24.00
N GLN A 248 17.42 4.56 -25.24
CA GLN A 248 18.44 4.89 -26.24
C GLN A 248 17.86 5.59 -27.47
N ILE A 249 18.70 6.40 -28.12
CA ILE A 249 18.39 7.05 -29.40
C ILE A 249 18.46 5.98 -30.51
N ASP A 250 17.37 5.25 -30.66
CA ASP A 250 17.10 4.32 -31.77
C ASP A 250 16.22 5.00 -32.84
N GLU A 251 16.44 4.64 -34.11
CA GLU A 251 15.62 4.99 -35.28
C GLU A 251 14.26 4.29 -35.29
N HIS A 252 14.07 3.25 -34.46
CA HIS A 252 12.80 2.53 -34.39
C HIS A 252 11.76 3.31 -33.59
N THR A 253 10.57 3.39 -34.17
CA THR A 253 9.38 3.94 -33.52
C THR A 253 8.55 2.78 -33.01
N PHE A 254 8.06 2.88 -31.79
CA PHE A 254 7.19 1.88 -31.19
C PHE A 254 5.81 2.46 -30.95
N SER A 255 4.80 1.59 -31.02
CA SER A 255 3.43 1.88 -30.63
C SER A 255 3.00 0.86 -29.58
N THR A 256 2.12 1.30 -28.68
CA THR A 256 1.58 0.47 -27.60
C THR A 256 0.07 0.55 -27.58
N TYR A 257 -0.57 -0.57 -27.25
CA TYR A 257 -1.97 -0.60 -26.88
C TYR A 257 -2.23 -1.73 -25.89
N VAL A 258 -3.34 -1.60 -25.17
CA VAL A 258 -3.82 -2.62 -24.23
C VAL A 258 -4.71 -3.58 -24.99
N SER A 259 -4.43 -4.87 -24.85
CA SER A 259 -5.28 -5.97 -25.35
C SER A 259 -5.70 -6.87 -24.18
N TYR A 260 -6.61 -7.80 -24.43
CA TYR A 260 -7.11 -8.74 -23.43
C TYR A 260 -7.01 -10.17 -23.96
N TYR A 261 -6.59 -11.11 -23.10
CA TYR A 261 -6.68 -12.53 -23.42
C TYR A 261 -8.15 -12.92 -23.54
N SER A 262 -8.53 -13.49 -24.69
CA SER A 262 -9.91 -13.84 -25.03
C SER A 262 -10.59 -14.82 -24.06
N SER A 263 -9.82 -15.56 -23.26
CA SER A 263 -10.33 -16.58 -22.35
C SER A 263 -10.40 -16.14 -20.88
N PHE A 264 -9.80 -15.00 -20.49
CA PHE A 264 -9.64 -14.66 -19.07
C PHE A 264 -9.88 -13.18 -18.71
N ASP A 265 -10.26 -12.32 -19.64
CA ASP A 265 -10.36 -10.85 -19.43
C ASP A 265 -9.09 -10.26 -18.78
N LYS A 266 -7.95 -10.92 -19.02
CA LYS A 266 -6.65 -10.57 -18.46
C LYS A 266 -5.96 -9.57 -19.37
N PRO A 267 -5.61 -8.36 -18.89
CA PRO A 267 -4.99 -7.35 -19.72
C PRO A 267 -3.54 -7.73 -20.07
N MET A 268 -3.13 -7.38 -21.29
CA MET A 268 -1.76 -7.46 -21.76
C MET A 268 -1.39 -6.17 -22.49
N ILE A 269 -0.11 -5.83 -22.50
CA ILE A 269 0.40 -4.69 -23.28
C ILE A 269 1.04 -5.25 -24.54
N VAL A 270 0.57 -4.81 -25.70
CA VAL A 270 1.15 -5.18 -26.98
C VAL A 270 1.99 -4.02 -27.49
N ILE A 271 3.26 -4.31 -27.76
CA ILE A 271 4.24 -3.35 -28.24
C ILE A 271 4.60 -3.71 -29.67
N ASN A 272 4.25 -2.85 -30.60
CA ASN A 272 4.52 -3.04 -32.01
C ASN A 272 5.61 -2.08 -32.49
N ARG A 273 6.53 -2.59 -33.30
CA ARG A 273 7.44 -1.74 -34.05
C ARG A 273 6.70 -1.12 -35.23
N VAL A 274 6.69 0.21 -35.29
CA VAL A 274 6.13 0.95 -36.40
C VAL A 274 7.21 1.02 -37.50
N PRO A 275 6.96 0.47 -38.70
CA PRO A 275 7.92 0.57 -39.78
C PRO A 275 8.10 2.05 -40.18
N SER A 276 9.36 2.49 -40.26
CA SER A 276 9.68 3.82 -40.77
C SER A 276 9.19 3.92 -42.22
N LYS A 277 8.43 4.97 -42.55
CA LYS A 277 8.00 5.22 -43.93
C LYS A 277 9.25 5.24 -44.81
N LYS A 278 9.37 4.30 -45.75
CA LYS A 278 10.38 4.38 -46.80
C LYS A 278 10.18 5.72 -47.51
N ARG A 279 11.21 6.57 -47.53
CA ARG A 279 11.20 7.77 -48.37
C ARG A 279 10.89 7.30 -49.80
N PRO A 280 9.90 7.90 -50.50
CA PRO A 280 9.69 7.58 -51.90
C PRO A 280 11.00 7.83 -52.65
N LYS A 281 11.40 6.83 -53.46
CA LYS A 281 12.63 6.86 -54.27
C LYS A 281 12.61 8.02 -55.25
#